data_AF-A0A3B9QEL2-F1
#
_entry.id   AF-A0A3B9QEL2-F1
#
_cell.length_a   1.000
_cell.length_b   1.000
_cell.length_c   1.000
_cell.angle_alpha   90.00
_cell.angle_beta   90.00
_cell.angle_gamma   90.00
#
_symmetry.space_group_name_H-M   'P 1'
#
loop_
_entity.id
_entity.type
_entity.pdbx_description
1 polymer ?
#
loop_
_entity_poly.entity_id
_entity_poly.type
_entity_poly.pdbx_seq_one_letter_code
_entity_poly.pdbx_strand_id
1 'polypeptide(L)'
;MCIRDSLRAKGEKVGLLKPRVLRPFPAKELVDALSSVQAVAVMDRAETFSTAGGQLFVELRSAFYESEKRPLMKNYIFGLGGRDTTTREISRVFEDLAAALKKGRVEELITHLDVRE
;
A
#
# COMPACT_ATOMS: atom_id res chain seq x y z
N MET A 1 3.05 -10.92 -18.41
CA MET A 1 1.95 -10.02 -18.02
C MET A 1 2.08 -9.73 -16.53
N CYS A 2 1.99 -8.47 -16.09
CA CYS A 2 2.09 -8.17 -14.65
C CYS A 2 0.72 -8.33 -13.95
N ILE A 3 0.72 -8.54 -12.63
CA ILE A 3 -0.52 -8.80 -11.86
C ILE A 3 -1.57 -7.69 -12.06
N ARG A 4 -1.15 -6.42 -12.06
CA ARG A 4 -2.04 -5.27 -12.31
C ARG A 4 -2.77 -5.40 -13.65
N ASP A 5 -2.06 -5.77 -14.71
CA ASP A 5 -2.65 -5.88 -16.04
C ASP A 5 -3.63 -7.07 -16.09
N SER A 6 -3.30 -8.18 -15.43
CA SER A 6 -4.20 -9.33 -15.31
C SER A 6 -5.49 -8.98 -14.55
N LEU A 7 -5.40 -8.17 -13.48
CA LEU A 7 -6.57 -7.70 -12.74
C LEU A 7 -7.41 -6.71 -13.56
N ARG A 8 -6.78 -5.78 -14.28
CA ARG A 8 -7.48 -4.88 -15.20
C ARG A 8 -8.21 -5.61 -16.31
N ALA A 9 -7.62 -6.68 -16.85
CA ALA A 9 -8.26 -7.53 -17.86
C ALA A 9 -9.51 -8.24 -17.32
N LYS A 10 -9.60 -8.45 -16.00
CA LYS A 10 -10.79 -8.98 -15.30
C LYS A 10 -11.81 -7.91 -14.94
N GLY A 11 -11.57 -6.64 -15.30
CA GLY A 11 -12.46 -5.51 -15.01
C GLY A 11 -12.19 -4.81 -13.67
N GLU A 12 -11.16 -5.22 -12.92
CA GLU A 12 -10.84 -4.62 -11.63
C GLU A 12 -10.18 -3.25 -11.80
N LYS A 13 -10.68 -2.25 -11.06
CA LYS A 13 -10.16 -0.87 -11.08
C LYS A 13 -8.92 -0.72 -10.20
N VAL A 14 -7.83 -1.32 -10.63
CA VAL A 14 -6.55 -1.29 -9.90
C VAL A 14 -5.51 -0.37 -10.55
N GLY A 15 -4.62 0.18 -9.72
CA GLY A 15 -3.56 1.09 -10.12
C GLY A 15 -2.23 0.76 -9.45
N LEU A 16 -1.17 1.42 -9.91
CA LEU A 16 0.14 1.42 -9.27
C LEU A 16 0.67 2.86 -9.30
N LEU A 17 1.01 3.37 -8.12
CA LEU A 17 1.73 4.63 -7.98
C LEU A 17 3.13 4.31 -7.47
N LYS A 18 4.17 4.76 -8.19
CA LYS A 18 5.57 4.59 -7.80
C LYS A 18 6.20 5.97 -7.57
N PRO A 19 6.35 6.41 -6.31
CA PRO A 19 7.03 7.67 -6.01
C PRO A 19 8.46 7.65 -6.57
N ARG A 20 8.84 8.71 -7.28
CA ARG A 20 10.21 8.87 -7.84
C ARG A 20 11.09 9.76 -6.98
N VAL A 21 10.46 10.65 -6.22
CA VAL A 21 11.09 11.56 -5.25
C VAL A 21 10.48 11.24 -3.90
N LEU A 22 11.34 10.95 -2.93
CA LEU A 22 10.93 10.78 -1.53
C LEU A 22 11.25 12.03 -0.71
N ARG A 23 12.31 12.78 -1.08
CA ARG A 23 12.75 13.97 -0.36
C ARG A 23 13.10 15.12 -1.34
N PRO A 24 12.59 16.35 -1.11
CA PRO A 24 11.53 16.69 -0.14
C PRO A 24 10.25 15.86 -0.40
N PHE A 25 9.50 15.52 0.66
CA PHE A 25 8.36 14.60 0.55
C PHE A 25 7.21 15.27 -0.22
N PRO A 26 6.76 14.70 -1.36
CA PRO A 26 5.74 15.32 -2.20
C PRO A 26 4.32 15.06 -1.66
N ALA A 27 4.02 15.58 -0.48
CA ALA A 27 2.78 15.31 0.25
C ALA A 27 1.54 15.68 -0.57
N LYS A 28 1.52 16.88 -1.14
CA LYS A 28 0.37 17.42 -1.89
C LYS A 28 0.08 16.58 -3.12
N GLU A 29 1.09 16.26 -3.90
CA GLU A 29 0.97 15.49 -5.14
C GLU A 29 0.50 14.06 -4.86
N LEU A 30 1.00 13.44 -3.78
CA LEU A 30 0.57 12.10 -3.37
C LEU A 30 -0.89 12.08 -2.89
N VAL A 31 -1.29 13.09 -2.10
CA VAL A 31 -2.68 13.23 -1.65
C VAL A 31 -3.60 13.45 -2.84
N ASP A 32 -3.28 14.38 -3.73
CA ASP A 32 -4.08 14.67 -4.93
C ASP A 32 -4.23 13.43 -5.82
N ALA A 33 -3.14 12.68 -6.05
CA ALA A 33 -3.13 11.48 -6.88
C ALA A 33 -3.91 10.30 -6.29
N LEU A 34 -4.02 10.21 -4.96
CA LEU A 34 -4.66 9.10 -4.26
C LEU A 34 -6.06 9.45 -3.72
N SER A 35 -6.49 10.71 -3.77
CA SER A 35 -7.78 11.15 -3.22
C SER A 35 -9.01 10.54 -3.90
N SER A 36 -8.86 10.01 -5.13
CA SER A 36 -9.96 9.37 -5.87
C SER A 36 -10.09 7.86 -5.59
N VAL A 37 -9.16 7.25 -4.86
CA VAL A 37 -9.16 5.79 -4.63
C VAL A 37 -9.85 5.44 -3.31
N GLN A 38 -10.38 4.23 -3.22
CA GLN A 38 -11.08 3.78 -2.01
C GLN A 38 -10.13 3.13 -1.00
N ALA A 39 -9.07 2.48 -1.48
CA ALA A 39 -8.05 1.86 -0.64
C ALA A 39 -6.66 1.91 -1.30
N VAL A 40 -5.62 1.92 -0.46
CA VAL A 40 -4.22 1.96 -0.85
C VAL A 40 -3.45 0.91 -0.06
N ALA A 41 -2.78 0.02 -0.78
CA ALA A 41 -1.71 -0.81 -0.24
C ALA A 41 -0.40 -0.04 -0.33
N VAL A 42 0.21 0.29 0.81
CA VAL A 42 1.52 0.97 0.85
C VAL A 42 2.59 -0.08 1.08
N MET A 43 3.44 -0.25 0.06
CA MET A 43 4.51 -1.24 0.04
C MET A 43 5.82 -0.59 0.51
N ASP A 44 6.35 -1.02 1.65
CA ASP A 44 7.62 -0.54 2.22
C ASP A 44 8.66 -1.67 2.25
N ARG A 45 9.91 -1.36 1.86
CA ARG A 45 11.03 -2.31 1.96
C ARG A 45 11.74 -2.30 3.31
N ALA A 46 11.33 -1.39 4.19
CA ALA A 46 11.93 -1.20 5.50
C ALA A 46 10.84 -0.93 6.53
N GLU A 47 11.03 -1.50 7.72
CA GLU A 47 10.22 -1.21 8.89
C GLU A 47 10.92 -0.17 9.75
N THR A 48 10.15 0.74 10.36
CA THR A 48 10.71 1.80 11.21
C THR A 48 10.90 1.39 12.67
N PHE A 49 10.47 0.17 13.05
CA PHE A 49 10.43 -0.35 14.42
C PHE A 49 9.69 0.54 15.43
N SER A 50 8.90 1.51 14.94
CA SER A 50 8.11 2.43 15.75
C SER A 50 6.71 1.91 16.06
N THR A 51 6.38 0.68 15.63
CA THR A 51 5.01 0.11 15.56
C THR A 51 4.04 0.85 14.63
N ALA A 52 4.47 1.95 13.98
CA ALA A 52 3.65 2.73 13.07
C ALA A 52 3.72 2.26 11.61
N GLY A 53 4.58 1.28 11.29
CA GLY A 53 4.78 0.71 9.95
C GLY A 53 6.07 1.18 9.27
N GLY A 54 6.10 1.14 7.95
CA GLY A 54 7.19 1.63 7.13
C GLY A 54 7.19 3.15 6.94
N GLN A 55 8.30 3.68 6.43
CA GLN A 55 8.49 5.13 6.29
C GLN A 55 7.46 5.77 5.37
N LEU A 56 7.24 5.19 4.19
CA LEU A 56 6.32 5.75 3.20
C LEU A 56 4.89 5.74 3.73
N PHE A 57 4.50 4.67 4.43
CA PHE A 57 3.18 4.56 5.03
C PHE A 57 2.91 5.63 6.09
N VAL A 58 3.86 5.87 6.99
CA VAL A 58 3.71 6.89 8.03
C VAL A 58 3.64 8.29 7.43
N GLU A 59 4.53 8.63 6.50
CA GLU A 59 4.52 9.94 5.83
C GLU A 59 3.23 10.14 5.01
N LEU A 60 2.74 9.10 4.33
CA LEU A 60 1.50 9.18 3.56
C LEU A 60 0.27 9.36 4.47
N ARG A 61 0.18 8.61 5.57
CA ARG A 61 -0.91 8.79 6.55
C ARG A 61 -0.89 10.18 7.17
N SER A 62 0.30 10.71 7.46
CA SER A 62 0.44 12.07 7.95
C SER A 62 0.01 13.10 6.91
N ALA A 63 0.34 12.91 5.63
CA ALA A 63 -0.10 13.82 4.56
C ALA A 63 -1.63 13.81 4.39
N PHE A 64 -2.28 12.68 4.61
CA PHE A 64 -3.74 12.56 4.58
C PHE A 64 -4.43 13.03 5.87
N TYR A 65 -3.69 13.46 6.90
CA TYR A 65 -4.27 13.79 8.21
C TYR A 65 -5.22 14.99 8.18
N GLU A 66 -5.04 15.93 7.25
CA GLU A 66 -5.95 17.07 7.07
C GLU A 66 -6.90 16.88 5.87
N SER A 67 -6.77 15.78 5.13
CA SER A 67 -7.65 15.51 3.98
C SER A 67 -9.06 15.11 4.44
N GLU A 68 -10.07 15.63 3.75
CA GLU A 68 -11.48 15.24 3.92
C GLU A 68 -11.73 13.80 3.48
N LYS A 69 -11.05 13.36 2.40
CA LYS A 69 -11.17 12.01 1.85
C LYS A 69 -9.90 11.23 2.13
N ARG A 70 -10.06 10.15 2.89
CA ARG A 70 -8.96 9.26 3.27
C ARG A 70 -9.28 7.86 2.77
N PRO A 71 -8.48 7.31 1.84
CA PRO A 71 -8.64 5.92 1.46
C PRO A 71 -8.30 5.03 2.66
N LEU A 72 -8.87 3.82 2.69
CA LEU A 72 -8.39 2.78 3.60
C LEU A 72 -6.92 2.48 3.26
N MET A 73 -6.01 2.64 4.21
CA MET A 73 -4.60 2.37 4.00
C MET A 73 -4.15 1.16 4.81
N LYS A 74 -3.40 0.27 4.17
CA LYS A 74 -2.73 -0.85 4.83
C LYS A 74 -1.26 -0.89 4.40
N ASN A 75 -0.38 -1.16 5.35
CA ASN A 75 1.05 -1.26 5.10
C ASN A 75 1.48 -2.70 4.89
N TYR A 76 2.34 -2.91 3.90
CA TYR A 76 2.95 -4.20 3.62
C TYR A 76 4.46 -4.05 3.63
N ILE A 77 5.11 -4.70 4.59
CA ILE A 77 6.57 -4.76 4.67
C ILE A 77 7.04 -5.95 3.82
N PHE A 78 7.89 -5.70 2.82
CA PHE A 78 8.31 -6.71 1.85
C PHE A 78 9.82 -6.74 1.63
N GLY A 79 10.34 -7.87 1.17
CA GLY A 79 11.74 -8.00 0.77
C GLY A 79 12.76 -7.81 1.90
N LEU A 80 12.34 -8.00 3.15
CA LEU A 80 13.25 -7.97 4.31
C LEU A 80 14.35 -9.02 4.15
N GLY A 81 15.59 -8.63 4.41
CA GLY A 81 16.75 -9.51 4.26
C GLY A 81 17.07 -9.87 2.79
N GLY A 82 16.61 -9.07 1.83
CA GLY A 82 16.89 -9.31 0.41
C GLY A 82 16.04 -10.42 -0.22
N ARG A 83 14.95 -10.83 0.43
CA ARG A 83 14.01 -11.81 -0.12
C ARG A 83 13.32 -11.26 -1.37
N ASP A 84 13.05 -12.17 -2.30
CA ASP A 84 12.29 -11.85 -3.49
C ASP A 84 10.80 -11.71 -3.16
N THR A 85 10.15 -10.75 -3.82
CA THR A 85 8.70 -10.59 -3.75
C THR A 85 8.06 -11.20 -4.99
N THR A 86 7.30 -12.26 -4.78
CA THR A 86 6.71 -13.08 -5.84
C THR A 86 5.41 -12.46 -6.35
N THR A 87 5.03 -12.86 -7.57
CA THR A 87 3.73 -12.47 -8.13
C THR A 87 2.56 -12.97 -7.29
N ARG A 88 2.73 -14.06 -6.54
CA ARG A 88 1.74 -14.61 -5.61
C ARG A 88 1.50 -13.67 -4.43
N GLU A 89 2.56 -13.12 -3.83
CA GLU A 89 2.41 -12.14 -2.74
C GLU A 89 1.73 -10.87 -3.23
N ILE A 90 2.10 -10.37 -4.42
CA ILE A 90 1.44 -9.20 -4.99
C ILE A 90 -0.06 -9.46 -5.24
N SER A 91 -0.43 -10.65 -5.73
CA SER A 91 -1.85 -11.03 -5.83
C SER A 91 -2.54 -11.04 -4.47
N ARG A 92 -1.90 -11.59 -3.45
CA ARG A 92 -2.41 -11.62 -2.07
C ARG A 92 -2.65 -10.21 -1.52
N VAL A 93 -1.76 -9.25 -1.82
CA VAL A 93 -1.93 -7.83 -1.44
C VAL A 93 -3.23 -7.26 -2.02
N PHE A 94 -3.48 -7.49 -3.31
CA PHE A 94 -4.72 -7.00 -3.94
C PHE A 94 -5.97 -7.69 -3.38
N GLU A 95 -5.92 -9.01 -3.14
CA GLU A 95 -7.02 -9.78 -2.54
C GLU A 95 -7.34 -9.30 -1.11
N ASP A 96 -6.31 -9.09 -0.29
CA ASP A 96 -6.43 -8.58 1.07
C ASP A 96 -6.98 -7.15 1.09
N LEU A 97 -6.51 -6.27 0.20
CA LEU A 97 -7.04 -4.92 0.07
C LEU A 97 -8.51 -4.91 -0.37
N ALA A 98 -8.90 -5.81 -1.29
CA ALA A 98 -10.29 -5.99 -1.71
C ALA A 98 -11.17 -6.52 -0.56
N ALA A 99 -10.65 -7.41 0.28
CA ALA A 99 -11.35 -7.88 1.47
C ALA A 99 -11.54 -6.76 2.51
N ALA A 100 -10.51 -5.95 2.75
CA ALA A 100 -10.60 -4.76 3.62
C ALA A 100 -11.64 -3.75 3.10
N LEU A 101 -11.69 -3.52 1.78
CA LEU A 101 -12.70 -2.69 1.14
C LEU A 101 -14.12 -3.22 1.38
N LYS A 102 -14.36 -4.52 1.19
CA LYS A 102 -15.67 -5.14 1.44
C LYS A 102 -16.10 -5.03 2.90
N LYS A 103 -15.16 -5.12 3.84
CA LYS A 103 -15.41 -4.96 5.28
C LYS A 103 -15.53 -3.50 5.72
N GLY A 104 -15.09 -2.55 4.90
CA GLY A 104 -15.02 -1.12 5.25
C GLY A 104 -13.98 -0.78 6.31
N ARG A 105 -13.11 -1.73 6.70
CA ARG A 105 -12.07 -1.53 7.71
C ARG A 105 -10.85 -2.42 7.46
N VAL A 106 -9.71 -1.96 7.93
CA VAL A 106 -8.46 -2.73 7.95
C VAL A 106 -8.35 -3.42 9.31
N GLU A 107 -8.24 -4.75 9.33
CA GLU A 107 -8.10 -5.54 10.56
C GLU A 107 -6.67 -5.50 11.12
N GLU A 108 -5.71 -5.80 10.25
CA GLU A 108 -4.29 -5.71 10.55
C GLU A 108 -3.69 -4.60 9.71
N LEU A 109 -3.19 -3.56 10.39
CA LEU A 109 -2.73 -2.33 9.73
C LEU A 109 -1.38 -2.52 9.02
N ILE A 110 -0.52 -3.38 9.55
CA ILE A 110 0.84 -3.63 9.09
C ILE A 110 0.98 -5.13 8.95
N THR A 111 1.30 -5.61 7.75
CA THR A 111 1.54 -7.03 7.48
C THR A 111 2.93 -7.21 6.89
N HIS A 112 3.69 -8.19 7.38
CA HIS A 112 4.94 -8.62 6.78
C HIS A 112 4.65 -9.74 5.77
N LEU A 113 4.92 -9.51 4.48
CA LEU A 113 4.47 -10.42 3.42
C LEU A 113 5.20 -11.77 3.43
N ASP A 114 6.48 -11.76 3.79
CA ASP A 114 7.39 -12.89 3.54
C ASP A 114 8.07 -13.43 4.80
N VAL A 115 7.60 -13.00 5.99
CA VAL A 115 8.12 -13.50 7.25
C VAL A 115 7.33 -14.75 7.60
N ARG A 116 7.94 -15.92 7.37
CA ARG A 116 7.50 -17.17 8.00
C ARG A 116 7.88 -17.07 9.48
N GLU A 117 6.95 -17.45 10.35
CA GLU A 117 7.25 -17.71 11.77
C GLU A 117 8.42 -18.71 11.91
#